data_AF-A0A6U4HP11-F1
#
_entry.id   AF-A0A6U4HP11-F1
#
_cell.length_a   1.000
_cell.length_b   1.000
_cell.length_c   1.000
_cell.angle_alpha   90.00
_cell.angle_beta   90.00
_cell.angle_gamma   90.00
#
_symmetry.space_group_name_H-M   'P 1'
#
loop_
_entity.id
_entity.type
_entity.pdbx_description
1 polymer ?
#
loop_
_entity_poly.entity_id
_entity_poly.type
_entity_poly.pdbx_seq_one_letter_code
_entity_poly.pdbx_strand_id
1 'polypeptide(L)'
;MNRILPLLAIALSACPSAVTAGDEQPSRPEFSIYQARVKQHRQGARGDLVEGEEELRKIILGWHAIPSAAGYELCHQCVGRIEEATGVEMGDAEIGTVHATTLQDTCGGEPCLVMPGAPIGYNTFHLRYKTADNGIWSPWSEMKRYDVQDVGHLQHEEL
;
A
#
# COMPACT_ATOMS: atom_id res chain seq x y z
N MET A 1 33.90 -28.21 -73.71
CA MET A 1 34.13 -28.43 -72.27
C MET A 1 33.42 -27.32 -71.51
N ASN A 2 32.15 -27.53 -71.14
CA ASN A 2 31.32 -26.56 -70.42
C ASN A 2 31.50 -26.74 -68.91
N ARG A 3 31.82 -25.66 -68.19
CA ARG A 3 31.75 -25.61 -66.72
C ARG A 3 30.69 -24.59 -66.32
N ILE A 4 29.60 -25.09 -65.75
CA ILE A 4 28.52 -24.30 -65.14
C ILE A 4 28.84 -24.23 -63.64
N LEU A 5 28.96 -23.01 -63.10
CA LEU A 5 29.09 -22.73 -61.67
C LEU A 5 27.71 -22.39 -61.09
N PRO A 6 27.31 -22.94 -59.92
CA PRO A 6 26.06 -22.55 -59.28
C PRO A 6 26.30 -21.32 -58.38
N LEU A 7 25.48 -20.28 -58.57
CA LEU A 7 25.33 -19.18 -57.62
C LEU A 7 24.59 -19.69 -56.38
N LEU A 8 25.24 -19.61 -55.23
CA LEU A 8 24.65 -19.88 -53.93
C LEU A 8 24.00 -18.57 -53.42
N ALA A 9 22.67 -18.52 -53.37
CA ALA A 9 21.93 -17.38 -52.79
C ALA A 9 21.77 -17.60 -51.28
N ILE A 10 22.39 -16.73 -50.48
CA ILE A 10 22.26 -16.71 -49.02
C ILE A 10 21.01 -15.89 -48.67
N ALA A 11 19.97 -16.54 -48.20
CA ALA A 11 18.76 -15.88 -47.69
C ALA A 11 19.04 -15.31 -46.29
N LEU A 12 19.04 -13.98 -46.14
CA LEU A 12 19.03 -13.32 -44.83
C LEU A 12 17.64 -13.49 -44.20
N SER A 13 17.57 -14.32 -43.16
CA SER A 13 16.39 -14.44 -42.30
C SER A 13 16.34 -13.24 -41.35
N ALA A 14 15.29 -12.42 -41.46
CA ALA A 14 15.04 -11.31 -40.55
C ALA A 14 14.53 -11.86 -39.21
N CYS A 15 15.31 -11.70 -38.14
CA CYS A 15 14.85 -11.98 -36.78
C CYS A 15 13.76 -10.98 -36.39
N PRO A 16 12.58 -11.43 -35.93
CA PRO A 16 11.61 -10.53 -35.31
C PRO A 16 12.19 -10.03 -33.97
N SER A 17 12.27 -8.71 -33.81
CA SER A 17 12.58 -8.07 -32.54
C SER A 17 11.49 -8.43 -31.53
N ALA A 18 11.86 -9.18 -30.49
CA ALA A 18 10.98 -9.44 -29.37
C ALA A 18 10.69 -8.11 -28.66
N VAL A 19 9.43 -7.70 -28.63
CA VAL A 19 8.98 -6.60 -27.78
C VAL A 19 8.99 -7.13 -26.35
N THR A 20 10.00 -6.76 -25.57
CA THR A 20 9.96 -6.94 -24.12
C THR A 20 8.82 -6.10 -23.59
N ALA A 21 7.72 -6.73 -23.17
CA ALA A 21 6.77 -6.10 -22.27
C ALA A 21 7.59 -5.63 -21.06
N GLY A 22 7.75 -4.31 -20.92
CA GLY A 22 8.38 -3.77 -19.72
C GLY A 22 7.51 -4.20 -18.55
N ASP A 23 8.12 -4.81 -17.54
CA ASP A 23 7.48 -4.99 -16.24
C ASP A 23 7.15 -3.58 -15.72
N GLU A 24 5.91 -3.14 -15.98
CA GLU A 24 5.42 -1.86 -15.49
C GLU A 24 5.20 -2.04 -13.99
N GLN A 25 6.17 -1.54 -13.22
CA GLN A 25 6.10 -1.61 -11.77
C GLN A 25 4.83 -0.87 -11.30
N PRO A 26 3.99 -1.50 -10.47
CA PRO A 26 2.75 -0.88 -9.99
C PRO A 26 3.03 0.47 -9.33
N SER A 27 2.20 1.47 -9.63
CA SER A 27 2.32 2.81 -9.07
C SER A 27 2.12 2.79 -7.55
N ARG A 28 2.73 3.74 -6.84
CA ARG A 28 2.53 3.92 -5.39
C ARG A 28 1.06 4.28 -5.11
N PRO A 29 0.42 3.67 -4.10
CA PRO A 29 -0.93 4.07 -3.70
C PRO A 29 -0.90 5.36 -2.87
N GLU A 30 -2.05 6.01 -2.77
CA GLU A 30 -2.24 7.22 -1.96
C GLU A 30 -3.37 7.02 -0.94
N PHE A 31 -3.17 7.56 0.26
CA PHE A 31 -4.24 7.65 1.25
C PHE A 31 -5.28 8.69 0.84
N SER A 32 -6.56 8.40 1.09
CA SER A 32 -7.59 9.42 0.92
C SER A 32 -7.55 10.37 2.11
N ILE A 33 -7.09 11.60 1.90
CA ILE A 33 -6.93 12.63 2.95
C ILE A 33 -8.23 12.89 3.75
N TYR A 34 -9.40 12.64 3.15
CA TYR A 34 -10.70 12.89 3.78
C TYR A 34 -11.27 11.71 4.57
N GLN A 35 -10.61 10.54 4.54
CA GLN A 35 -11.16 9.30 5.09
C GLN A 35 -10.53 8.87 6.41
N ALA A 36 -9.50 9.57 6.88
CA ALA A 36 -8.90 9.33 8.19
C ALA A 36 -9.82 9.86 9.32
N ARG A 37 -10.21 8.99 10.24
CA ARG A 37 -11.10 9.33 11.38
C ARG A 37 -10.58 8.73 12.67
N VAL A 38 -10.69 9.49 13.76
CA VAL A 38 -10.46 9.01 15.12
C VAL A 38 -11.79 8.88 15.83
N LYS A 39 -12.01 7.70 16.40
CA LYS A 39 -13.15 7.41 17.27
C LYS A 39 -12.63 7.03 18.65
N GLN A 40 -13.50 7.17 19.65
CA GLN A 40 -13.22 6.68 20.98
C GLN A 40 -12.99 5.17 20.93
N HIS A 41 -11.97 4.68 21.67
CA HIS A 41 -11.80 3.26 21.90
C HIS A 41 -12.94 2.76 22.81
N ARG A 42 -13.70 1.78 22.31
CA ARG A 42 -14.92 1.28 22.95
C ARG A 42 -15.04 -0.22 22.70
N GLN A 43 -15.54 -0.96 23.68
CA GLN A 43 -15.76 -2.40 23.56
C GLN A 43 -17.22 -2.71 23.23
N GLY A 44 -17.41 -3.66 22.30
CA GLY A 44 -18.71 -4.20 21.93
C GLY A 44 -19.65 -3.21 21.22
N ALA A 45 -20.85 -3.70 20.91
CA ALA A 45 -21.86 -2.93 20.17
C ALA A 45 -22.50 -1.79 20.99
N ARG A 46 -22.44 -1.90 22.33
CA ARG A 46 -22.99 -0.88 23.25
C ARG A 46 -22.14 0.39 23.31
N GLY A 47 -20.87 0.27 22.91
CA GLY A 47 -19.97 1.42 22.85
C GLY A 47 -19.56 1.91 24.23
N ASP A 48 -19.45 0.99 25.19
CA ASP A 48 -18.94 1.29 26.54
C ASP A 48 -17.44 1.58 26.45
N LEU A 49 -16.96 2.50 27.30
CA LEU A 49 -15.53 2.74 27.46
C LEU A 49 -14.87 1.48 28.04
N VAL A 50 -13.66 1.20 27.58
CA VAL A 50 -12.84 0.14 28.15
C VAL A 50 -12.09 0.72 29.33
N GLU A 51 -12.37 0.21 30.52
CA GLU A 51 -11.75 0.67 31.77
C GLU A 51 -10.24 0.41 31.70
N GLY A 52 -9.45 1.46 31.94
CA GLY A 52 -7.98 1.39 31.88
C GLY A 52 -7.37 1.51 30.47
N GLU A 53 -8.18 1.81 29.45
CA GLU A 53 -7.74 2.08 28.08
C GLU A 53 -8.30 3.42 27.56
N GLU A 54 -8.54 4.38 28.46
CA GLU A 54 -9.11 5.69 28.14
C GLU A 54 -8.20 6.54 27.25
N GLU A 55 -6.90 6.27 27.26
CA GLU A 55 -5.86 6.87 26.41
C GLU A 55 -5.74 6.20 25.04
N LEU A 56 -6.49 5.13 24.79
CA LEU A 56 -6.50 4.48 23.48
C LEU A 56 -7.57 5.10 22.58
N ARG A 57 -7.31 5.04 21.29
CA ARG A 57 -8.20 5.52 20.23
C ARG A 57 -8.40 4.43 19.19
N LYS A 58 -9.50 4.55 18.46
CA LYS A 58 -9.74 3.76 17.25
C LYS A 58 -9.47 4.64 16.05
N ILE A 59 -8.47 4.28 15.25
CA ILE A 59 -8.15 4.95 13.99
C ILE A 59 -8.86 4.19 12.87
N ILE A 60 -9.49 4.93 11.97
CA ILE A 60 -10.05 4.41 10.73
C ILE A 60 -9.34 5.13 9.60
N LEU A 61 -8.59 4.40 8.78
CA LEU A 61 -7.90 4.93 7.60
C LEU A 61 -8.58 4.38 6.36
N GLY A 62 -8.97 5.26 5.44
CA GLY A 62 -9.53 4.87 4.14
C GLY A 62 -8.64 5.33 2.99
N TRP A 63 -8.73 4.61 1.87
CA TRP A 63 -8.07 4.95 0.62
C TRP A 63 -8.97 4.58 -0.56
N HIS A 64 -8.65 5.12 -1.73
CA HIS A 64 -9.38 4.81 -2.94
C HIS A 64 -9.11 3.38 -3.39
N ALA A 65 -10.17 2.67 -3.78
CA ALA A 65 -10.03 1.35 -4.36
C ALA A 65 -9.16 1.36 -5.63
N ILE A 66 -8.17 0.47 -5.68
CA ILE A 66 -7.33 0.25 -6.84
C ILE A 66 -7.89 -0.93 -7.63
N PRO A 67 -8.36 -0.75 -8.88
CA PRO A 67 -9.07 -1.80 -9.62
C PRO A 67 -8.26 -3.09 -9.83
N SER A 68 -6.94 -3.00 -9.92
CA SER A 68 -6.04 -4.14 -10.09
C SER A 68 -5.56 -4.75 -8.78
N ALA A 69 -6.03 -4.30 -7.62
CA ALA A 69 -5.57 -4.82 -6.33
C ALA A 69 -6.26 -6.14 -5.96
N ALA A 70 -5.48 -7.10 -5.47
CA ALA A 70 -5.93 -8.32 -4.81
C ALA A 70 -5.99 -8.21 -3.28
N GLY A 71 -5.32 -7.21 -2.70
CA GLY A 71 -5.27 -6.96 -1.26
C GLY A 71 -4.36 -5.80 -0.92
N TYR A 72 -4.38 -5.38 0.34
CA TYR A 72 -3.62 -4.24 0.83
C TYR A 72 -2.82 -4.60 2.07
N GLU A 73 -1.74 -3.85 2.30
CA GLU A 73 -1.00 -3.87 3.55
C GLU A 73 -0.76 -2.44 4.02
N LEU A 74 -0.88 -2.23 5.32
CA LEU A 74 -0.59 -0.96 5.96
C LEU A 74 0.51 -1.15 6.99
N CYS A 75 1.54 -0.31 6.93
CA CYS A 75 2.63 -0.31 7.90
C CYS A 75 2.37 0.79 8.93
N HIS A 76 2.14 0.43 10.19
CA HIS A 76 1.96 1.35 11.31
C HIS A 76 3.27 1.50 12.09
N GLN A 77 3.73 2.74 12.30
CA GLN A 77 4.99 3.05 13.01
C GLN A 77 6.26 2.45 12.37
N CYS A 78 6.28 2.31 11.05
CA CYS A 78 7.41 1.72 10.31
C CYS A 78 8.48 2.73 9.89
N VAL A 79 8.74 3.73 10.75
CA VAL A 79 9.71 4.79 10.45
C VAL A 79 11.10 4.18 10.29
N GLY A 80 11.76 4.47 9.16
CA GLY A 80 13.08 3.94 8.84
C GLY A 80 13.10 2.52 8.23
N ARG A 81 11.95 1.82 8.19
CA ARG A 81 11.79 0.55 7.45
C ARG A 81 11.51 0.77 5.97
N ILE A 82 10.99 1.94 5.60
CA ILE A 82 10.59 2.27 4.23
C ILE A 82 11.39 3.48 3.78
N GLU A 83 11.99 3.40 2.58
CA GLU A 83 12.67 4.54 1.97
C GLU A 83 11.62 5.49 1.36
N GLU A 84 11.43 6.69 1.93
CA GLU A 84 10.36 7.62 1.52
C GLU A 84 10.38 7.97 0.02
N ALA A 85 11.58 8.13 -0.54
CA ALA A 85 11.77 8.53 -1.93
C ALA A 85 11.28 7.45 -2.92
N THR A 86 11.46 6.18 -2.59
CA THR A 86 11.22 5.05 -3.51
C THR A 86 10.04 4.18 -3.11
N GLY A 87 9.64 4.20 -1.84
CA GLY A 87 8.68 3.28 -1.25
C GLY A 87 9.23 1.85 -1.10
N VAL A 88 10.55 1.65 -1.25
CA VAL A 88 11.18 0.35 -1.10
C VAL A 88 11.37 0.03 0.38
N GLU A 89 11.12 -1.22 0.75
CA GLU A 89 11.34 -1.72 2.09
C GLU A 89 12.84 -1.97 2.33
N MET A 90 13.40 -1.31 3.35
CA MET A 90 14.81 -1.35 3.73
C MET A 90 15.04 -2.39 4.84
N GLY A 91 15.33 -3.63 4.44
CA GLY A 91 15.84 -4.69 5.32
C GLY A 91 14.95 -5.11 6.50
N ASP A 92 15.52 -5.90 7.42
CA ASP A 92 14.82 -6.55 8.54
C ASP A 92 14.57 -5.60 9.73
N ALA A 93 14.06 -4.40 9.47
CA ALA A 93 13.64 -3.52 10.55
C ALA A 93 12.41 -4.12 11.25
N GLU A 94 12.59 -4.68 12.46
CA GLU A 94 11.52 -5.12 13.37
C GLU A 94 10.67 -3.95 13.93
N ILE A 95 10.79 -2.75 13.35
CA ILE A 95 10.13 -1.54 13.80
C ILE A 95 8.77 -1.43 13.11
N GLY A 96 7.72 -1.26 13.92
CA GLY A 96 6.34 -1.09 13.46
C GLY A 96 5.58 -2.40 13.28
N THR A 97 4.32 -2.30 12.83
CA THR A 97 3.41 -3.42 12.63
C THR A 97 2.80 -3.35 11.24
N VAL A 98 2.81 -4.46 10.51
CA VAL A 98 2.14 -4.57 9.20
C VAL A 98 0.76 -5.17 9.41
N HIS A 99 -0.26 -4.46 8.95
CA HIS A 99 -1.66 -4.87 8.98
C HIS A 99 -2.09 -5.26 7.57
N ALA A 100 -2.35 -6.55 7.36
CA ALA A 100 -2.96 -7.03 6.12
C ALA A 100 -4.45 -6.67 6.11
N THR A 101 -4.93 -6.22 4.96
CA THR A 101 -6.34 -5.85 4.72
C THR A 101 -6.81 -6.53 3.42
N THR A 102 -8.02 -7.08 3.46
CA THR A 102 -8.65 -7.74 2.31
C THR A 102 -9.49 -6.76 1.50
N LEU A 103 -9.92 -7.14 0.30
CA LEU A 103 -10.84 -6.31 -0.49
C LEU A 103 -12.24 -6.19 0.13
N GLN A 104 -12.57 -7.06 1.09
CA GLN A 104 -13.86 -7.03 1.79
C GLN A 104 -13.88 -6.03 2.96
N ASP A 105 -12.69 -5.64 3.45
CA ASP A 105 -12.55 -4.70 4.55
C ASP A 105 -12.80 -3.27 4.05
N THR A 106 -14.06 -2.84 4.19
CA THR A 106 -14.53 -1.56 3.66
C THR A 106 -15.26 -0.73 4.71
N CYS A 107 -15.12 0.58 4.60
CA CYS A 107 -15.76 1.58 5.46
C CYS A 107 -16.51 2.57 4.59
N GLY A 108 -17.85 2.44 4.52
CA GLY A 108 -18.65 3.31 3.65
C GLY A 108 -18.44 3.04 2.16
N GLY A 109 -18.10 1.79 1.80
CA GLY A 109 -17.95 1.34 0.41
C GLY A 109 -16.51 1.43 -0.14
N GLU A 110 -15.61 2.09 0.57
CA GLU A 110 -14.19 2.20 0.20
C GLU A 110 -13.32 1.31 1.08
N PRO A 111 -12.20 0.77 0.57
CA PRO A 111 -11.23 0.03 1.37
C PRO A 111 -10.77 0.82 2.60
N CYS A 112 -10.69 0.14 3.74
CA CYS A 112 -10.24 0.77 4.97
C CYS A 112 -9.53 -0.19 5.93
N LEU A 113 -8.69 0.38 6.79
CA LEU A 113 -8.20 -0.26 7.99
C LEU A 113 -8.89 0.34 9.21
N VAL A 114 -9.48 -0.52 10.04
CA VAL A 114 -9.99 -0.16 11.37
C VAL A 114 -9.03 -0.68 12.41
N MET A 115 -8.24 0.22 13.00
CA MET A 115 -7.22 -0.11 13.99
C MET A 115 -7.67 0.34 15.39
N PRO A 116 -8.15 -0.58 16.25
CA PRO A 116 -8.42 -0.28 17.65
C PRO A 116 -7.10 -0.20 18.45
N GLY A 117 -7.15 0.40 19.64
CA GLY A 117 -6.02 0.36 20.57
C GLY A 117 -4.84 1.24 20.16
N ALA A 118 -5.07 2.24 19.29
CA ALA A 118 -4.01 3.14 18.88
C ALA A 118 -3.68 4.13 20.01
N PRO A 119 -2.40 4.34 20.35
CA PRO A 119 -2.03 5.31 21.38
C PRO A 119 -2.31 6.74 20.93
N ILE A 120 -2.64 7.61 21.89
CA ILE A 120 -2.67 9.07 21.68
C ILE A 120 -1.29 9.57 21.23
N GLY A 121 -1.29 10.61 20.39
CA GLY A 121 -0.13 11.25 19.81
C GLY A 121 0.10 10.85 18.35
N TYR A 122 1.35 10.99 17.91
CA TYR A 122 1.67 10.82 16.50
C TYR A 122 1.69 9.35 16.07
N ASN A 123 0.87 9.07 15.07
CA ASN A 123 0.80 7.77 14.41
C ASN A 123 1.18 7.91 12.93
N THR A 124 2.11 7.09 12.47
CA THR A 124 2.61 7.10 11.09
C THR A 124 2.16 5.86 10.34
N PHE A 125 1.83 6.04 9.05
CA PHE A 125 1.30 4.99 8.19
C PHE A 125 1.88 5.03 6.80
N HIS A 126 2.10 3.85 6.24
CA HIS A 126 2.31 3.61 4.81
C HIS A 126 1.29 2.62 4.30
N LEU A 127 0.96 2.69 3.02
CA LEU A 127 0.06 1.79 2.32
C LEU A 127 0.79 1.13 1.15
N ARG A 128 0.58 -0.16 0.92
CA ARG A 128 0.89 -0.82 -0.34
C ARG A 128 -0.26 -1.72 -0.75
N TYR A 129 -0.30 -2.10 -2.02
CA TYR A 129 -1.27 -3.07 -2.52
C TYR A 129 -0.57 -4.17 -3.31
N LYS A 130 -1.20 -5.33 -3.33
CA LYS A 130 -0.79 -6.45 -4.15
C LYS A 130 -1.62 -6.46 -5.42
N THR A 131 -0.98 -6.54 -6.57
CA THR A 131 -1.69 -6.67 -7.86
C THR A 131 -2.33 -8.05 -8.00
N ALA A 132 -3.49 -8.12 -8.64
CA ALA A 132 -4.21 -9.36 -8.89
C ALA A 132 -3.62 -10.16 -10.06
N ASP A 133 -3.08 -9.48 -11.06
CA ASP A 133 -2.64 -10.10 -12.32
C ASP A 133 -1.37 -10.95 -12.16
N ASN A 134 -0.38 -10.44 -11.41
CA ASN A 134 0.91 -11.11 -11.23
C ASN A 134 1.33 -11.27 -9.75
N GLY A 135 0.51 -10.79 -8.80
CA GLY A 135 0.79 -10.93 -7.37
C GLY A 135 1.96 -10.06 -6.89
N ILE A 136 2.42 -9.09 -7.67
CA ILE A 136 3.52 -8.19 -7.31
C ILE A 136 2.99 -7.09 -6.38
N TRP A 137 3.77 -6.78 -5.35
CA TRP A 137 3.50 -5.66 -4.45
C TRP A 137 3.91 -4.34 -5.09
N SER A 138 3.06 -3.32 -4.95
CA SER A 138 3.46 -1.93 -5.17
C SER A 138 4.55 -1.52 -4.18
N PRO A 139 5.35 -0.51 -4.51
CA PRO A 139 6.09 0.20 -3.48
C PRO A 139 5.11 0.80 -2.45
N TRP A 140 5.62 1.03 -1.26
CA TRP A 140 4.88 1.70 -0.20
C TRP A 140 4.59 3.15 -0.58
N SER A 141 3.43 3.66 -0.15
CA SER A 141 3.06 5.07 -0.26
C SER A 141 4.05 5.97 0.48
N GLU A 142 3.95 7.27 0.25
CA GLU A 142 4.56 8.25 1.16
C GLU A 142 4.00 8.08 2.57
N MET A 143 4.82 8.38 3.58
CA MET A 143 4.39 8.36 4.98
C MET A 143 3.27 9.37 5.21
N LYS A 144 2.19 8.93 5.85
CA LYS A 144 1.18 9.82 6.42
C LYS A 144 1.28 9.82 7.94
N ARG A 145 1.47 11.02 8.49
CA ARG A 145 1.49 11.27 9.93
C ARG A 145 0.16 11.89 10.35
N TYR A 146 -0.39 11.34 11.43
CA TYR A 146 -1.63 11.81 12.04
C TYR A 146 -1.41 12.05 13.53
N ASP A 147 -1.84 13.21 14.03
CA ASP A 147 -1.87 13.49 15.46
C ASP A 147 -3.21 13.03 16.04
N VAL A 148 -3.16 11.99 16.88
CA VAL A 148 -4.32 11.32 17.46
C VAL A 148 -4.54 11.87 18.87
N GLN A 149 -5.40 12.87 19.00
CA GLN A 149 -5.70 13.50 20.30
C GLN A 149 -7.12 13.12 20.75
N ASP A 150 -8.09 13.86 20.23
CA ASP A 150 -9.50 13.70 20.56
C ASP A 150 -10.30 13.03 19.44
N VAL A 151 -11.52 12.63 19.77
CA VAL A 151 -12.47 12.08 18.80
C VAL A 151 -12.79 13.12 17.72
N GLY A 152 -12.78 12.69 16.46
CA GLY A 152 -13.05 13.60 15.35
C GLY A 152 -12.36 13.21 14.06
N HIS A 153 -12.17 14.22 13.20
CA HIS A 153 -11.37 14.09 11.99
C HIS A 153 -9.91 14.35 12.33
N LEU A 154 -9.02 13.54 11.73
CA LEU A 154 -7.59 13.74 11.89
C LEU A 154 -7.15 14.97 11.11
N GLN A 155 -6.40 15.85 11.75
CA GLN A 155 -5.63 16.87 11.02
C GLN A 155 -4.40 16.16 10.44
N HIS A 156 -4.27 16.19 9.12
CA HIS A 156 -3.06 15.73 8.44
C HIS A 156 -2.02 16.85 8.51
N GLU A 157 -0.82 16.53 8.99
CA GLU A 157 0.35 17.39 8.88
C GLU A 157 1.19 16.89 7.70
N GLU A 158 1.35 17.73 6.67
CA GLU A 158 2.36 17.51 5.63
C GLU A 158 3.73 17.80 6.25
N LEU A 159 4.63 16.82 6.21
CA LEU A 159 6.01 16.96 6.69
C LEU A 159 6.94 17.43 5.57
#